data_AF-H5WNY9-F1
#
_entry.id   AF-H5WNY9-F1
#
_cell.length_a   1.000
_cell.length_b   1.000
_cell.length_c   1.000
_cell.angle_alpha   90.00
_cell.angle_beta   90.00
_cell.angle_gamma   90.00
#
_symmetry.space_group_name_H-M   'P 1'
#
loop_
_entity.id
_entity.type
_entity.pdbx_description
1 polymer ?
#
loop_
_entity_poly.entity_id
_entity_poly.type
_entity_poly.pdbx_seq_one_letter_code
_entity_poly.pdbx_strand_id
1 'polypeptide(L)'
;MPMLAFDPNQFARFSQDRFVSALTRHWQRSWPALFRGFSDAELRRLALTAVRSAEAEGITLERDVYTWCDLCIAARSEFAASIPRPAGNHGGR
;
A
#
# COMPACT_ATOMS: atom_id res chain seq x y z
N MET A 1 41.50 6.05 1.48
CA MET A 1 40.12 6.46 1.12
C MET A 1 39.18 5.65 2.01
N PRO A 2 38.47 6.22 3.01
CA PRO A 2 37.48 5.47 3.74
C PRO A 2 36.29 5.21 2.82
N MET A 3 35.93 3.95 2.61
CA MET A 3 34.67 3.60 1.95
C MET A 3 33.54 4.15 2.82
N LEU A 4 32.75 5.07 2.26
CA LEU A 4 31.44 5.42 2.80
C LEU A 4 30.63 4.12 2.86
N ALA A 5 30.52 3.52 4.05
CA ALA A 5 29.56 2.47 4.29
C ALA A 5 28.18 3.09 4.05
N PHE A 6 27.56 2.75 2.93
CA PHE A 6 26.15 3.03 2.69
C PHE A 6 25.38 2.31 3.79
N ASP A 7 24.83 3.06 4.74
CA ASP A 7 23.91 2.54 5.74
C ASP A 7 22.50 2.54 5.11
N PRO A 8 22.00 1.39 4.59
CA PRO A 8 20.66 1.33 4.01
C PRO A 8 19.57 1.75 5.00
N ASN A 9 19.83 1.70 6.32
CA ASN A 9 18.86 2.13 7.33
C ASN A 9 18.69 3.66 7.41
N GLN A 10 19.67 4.46 6.97
CA GLN A 10 19.57 5.92 7.01
C GLN A 10 18.79 6.51 5.84
N PHE A 11 18.80 5.84 4.68
CA PHE A 11 17.79 6.09 3.64
C PHE A 11 16.41 5.66 4.15
N ALA A 12 16.34 4.56 4.92
CA ALA A 12 15.09 3.88 5.25
C ALA A 12 14.14 4.58 6.23
N ARG A 13 14.52 5.56 7.07
CA ARG A 13 13.58 6.07 8.11
C ARG A 13 12.90 7.39 7.76
N PHE A 14 13.66 8.40 7.35
CA PHE A 14 13.10 9.67 6.89
C PHE A 14 12.52 9.59 5.47
N SER A 15 13.08 8.72 4.60
CA SER A 15 12.50 8.46 3.27
C SER A 15 11.22 7.63 3.39
N GLN A 16 11.19 6.59 4.22
CA GLN A 16 10.00 5.73 4.38
C GLN A 16 8.81 6.48 4.98
N ASP A 17 9.00 7.33 6.00
CA ASP A 17 7.88 8.09 6.56
C ASP A 17 7.27 9.08 5.56
N ARG A 18 8.11 9.75 4.75
CA ARG A 18 7.65 10.64 3.67
C ARG A 18 7.00 9.86 2.54
N PHE A 19 7.61 8.76 2.13
CA PHE A 19 7.12 7.84 1.10
C PHE A 19 5.76 7.28 1.49
N VAL A 20 5.63 6.72 2.70
CA VAL A 20 4.37 6.18 3.22
C VAL A 20 3.29 7.25 3.23
N SER A 21 3.62 8.47 3.65
CA SER A 21 2.67 9.59 3.65
C SER A 21 2.29 10.08 2.24
N ALA A 22 3.17 9.89 1.25
CA ALA A 22 2.88 10.17 -0.15
C ALA A 22 2.04 9.05 -0.78
N LEU A 23 2.36 7.79 -0.47
CA LEU A 23 1.64 6.60 -0.91
C LEU A 23 0.20 6.59 -0.40
N THR A 24 -0.04 6.88 0.89
CA THR A 24 -1.40 6.94 1.45
C THR A 24 -2.25 8.02 0.77
N ARG A 25 -1.67 9.20 0.50
CA ARG A 25 -2.35 10.28 -0.23
C ARG A 25 -2.63 9.91 -1.69
N HIS A 26 -1.67 9.27 -2.36
CA HIS A 26 -1.85 8.75 -3.71
C HIS A 26 -3.00 7.73 -3.76
N TRP A 27 -3.03 6.79 -2.81
CA TRP A 27 -4.07 5.77 -2.70
C TRP A 27 -5.46 6.35 -2.46
N GLN A 28 -5.60 7.30 -1.54
CA GLN A 28 -6.86 8.00 -1.29
C GLN A 28 -7.36 8.74 -2.54
N ARG A 29 -6.44 9.28 -3.37
CA ARG A 29 -6.78 9.98 -4.61
C ARG A 29 -7.14 9.03 -5.75
N SER A 30 -6.38 7.95 -5.91
CA SER A 30 -6.51 7.01 -7.04
C SER A 30 -7.63 6.00 -6.82
N TRP A 31 -7.89 5.60 -5.56
CA TRP A 31 -8.91 4.62 -5.18
C TRP A 31 -9.79 5.09 -4.00
N PRO A 32 -10.48 6.24 -4.13
CA PRO A 32 -11.25 6.83 -3.03
C PRO A 32 -12.38 5.92 -2.53
N ALA A 33 -12.96 5.10 -3.40
CA ALA A 33 -14.02 4.16 -3.03
C ALA A 33 -13.50 2.99 -2.18
N LEU A 34 -12.28 2.51 -2.46
CA LEU A 34 -11.68 1.38 -1.76
C LEU A 34 -11.28 1.74 -0.33
N PHE A 35 -10.77 2.96 -0.15
CA PHE A 35 -10.28 3.45 1.13
C PHE A 35 -11.29 4.31 1.89
N ARG A 36 -12.54 4.37 1.43
CA ARG A 36 -13.60 5.09 2.13
C ARG A 36 -13.79 4.49 3.53
N GLY A 37 -13.72 5.33 4.56
CA GLY A 37 -13.93 4.93 5.96
C GLY A 37 -12.69 4.39 6.65
N PHE A 38 -11.55 4.26 5.97
CA PHE A 38 -10.28 3.98 6.64
C PHE A 38 -9.80 5.24 7.36
N SER A 39 -9.32 5.07 8.60
CA SER A 39 -8.56 6.09 9.31
C SER A 39 -7.16 6.24 8.72
N ASP A 40 -6.55 7.41 8.92
CA ASP A 40 -5.16 7.66 8.52
C ASP A 40 -4.17 6.65 9.14
N ALA A 41 -4.43 6.20 10.36
CA ALA A 41 -3.61 5.21 11.05
C ALA A 41 -3.72 3.80 10.43
N GLU A 42 -4.88 3.44 9.89
CA GLU A 42 -5.07 2.17 9.17
C GLU A 42 -4.41 2.22 7.80
N LEU A 43 -4.57 3.32 7.07
CA LEU A 43 -3.91 3.54 5.78
C LEU A 43 -2.39 3.53 5.92
N ARG A 44 -1.85 4.19 6.94
CA ARG A 44 -0.41 4.20 7.22
C ARG A 44 0.10 2.79 7.52
N ARG A 45 -0.62 2.00 8.32
CA ARG A 45 -0.27 0.60 8.60
C ARG A 45 -0.29 -0.27 7.35
N LEU A 46 -1.30 -0.10 6.49
CA LEU A 46 -1.39 -0.81 5.21
C LEU A 46 -0.20 -0.46 4.30
N ALA A 47 0.09 0.82 4.14
CA ALA A 47 1.21 1.31 3.33
C ALA A 47 2.56 0.80 3.85
N LEU A 48 2.80 0.85 5.17
CA LEU A 48 4.01 0.28 5.78
C LEU A 48 4.15 -1.23 5.51
N THR A 49 3.04 -1.97 5.56
CA THR A 49 3.03 -3.40 5.29
C THR A 49 3.36 -3.70 3.83
N ALA A 50 2.80 -2.94 2.90
CA ALA A 50 3.07 -3.07 1.48
C ALA A 50 4.54 -2.75 1.14
N VAL A 51 5.10 -1.69 1.73
CA VAL A 51 6.52 -1.32 1.57
C VAL A 51 7.44 -2.42 2.10
N ARG A 52 7.17 -2.95 3.30
CA ARG A 52 7.96 -4.07 3.86
C ARG A 52 7.87 -5.34 3.01
N SER A 53 6.72 -5.58 2.39
CA SER A 53 6.56 -6.69 1.44
C SER A 53 7.42 -6.46 0.19
N ALA A 54 7.46 -5.24 -0.36
CA ALA A 54 8.33 -4.92 -1.50
C ALA A 54 9.81 -5.15 -1.14
N GLU A 55 10.24 -4.68 0.04
CA GLU A 55 11.60 -4.87 0.54
C GLU A 55 11.95 -6.37 0.68
N ALA A 56 11.03 -7.19 1.17
CA ALA A 56 11.23 -8.64 1.32
C ALA A 56 11.40 -9.36 -0.03
N GLU A 57 10.77 -8.85 -1.09
CA GLU A 57 10.92 -9.33 -2.47
C GLU A 57 12.17 -8.75 -3.17
N GLY A 58 13.01 -7.99 -2.45
CA GLY A 58 14.21 -7.36 -3.00
C GLY A 58 13.94 -6.11 -3.85
N ILE A 59 12.71 -5.59 -3.84
CA ILE A 59 12.32 -4.38 -4.55
C ILE A 59 12.73 -3.18 -3.70
N THR A 60 13.82 -2.52 -4.10
CA THR A 60 14.47 -1.47 -3.30
C THR A 60 14.45 -0.08 -3.97
N LEU A 61 14.11 -0.01 -5.26
CA LEU A 61 13.96 1.26 -5.96
C LEU A 61 12.59 1.87 -5.68
N GLU A 62 12.56 3.14 -5.30
CA GLU A 62 11.32 3.85 -4.88
C GLU A 62 10.17 3.72 -5.89
N ARG A 63 10.45 3.91 -7.18
CA ARG A 63 9.44 3.80 -8.25
C ARG A 63 8.87 2.38 -8.38
N ASP A 64 9.69 1.37 -8.11
CA ASP A 64 9.31 -0.03 -8.23
C ASP A 64 8.53 -0.45 -6.98
N VAL A 65 8.86 0.11 -5.80
CA VAL A 65 8.06 -0.02 -4.58
C VAL A 65 6.67 0.61 -4.76
N TYR A 66 6.57 1.81 -5.36
CA TYR A 66 5.28 2.40 -5.72
C TYR A 66 4.45 1.47 -6.61
N THR A 67 5.07 0.99 -7.68
CA THR A 67 4.41 0.10 -8.65
C THR A 67 3.95 -1.20 -7.99
N TRP A 68 4.80 -1.81 -7.17
CA TRP A 68 4.47 -3.01 -6.40
C TRP A 68 3.27 -2.78 -5.47
N CYS A 69 3.32 -1.70 -4.69
CA CYS A 69 2.26 -1.32 -3.76
C CYS A 69 0.91 -1.13 -4.49
N ASP A 70 0.93 -0.45 -5.64
CA ASP A 70 -0.27 -0.21 -6.46
C ASP A 70 -0.82 -1.51 -7.06
N LEU A 71 0.06 -2.40 -7.55
CA LEU A 71 -0.34 -3.73 -8.05
C LEU A 71 -1.01 -4.58 -6.97
N CYS A 72 -0.48 -4.58 -5.74
CA CYS A 72 -1.11 -5.30 -4.63
C CYS A 72 -2.53 -4.80 -4.33
N ILE A 73 -2.75 -3.49 -4.40
CA ILE A 73 -4.07 -2.87 -4.18
C ILE A 73 -5.03 -3.19 -5.33
N ALA A 74 -4.57 -3.09 -6.58
CA ALA A 74 -5.36 -3.45 -7.75
C ALA A 74 -5.81 -4.91 -7.70
N ALA A 75 -4.88 -5.85 -7.47
CA ALA A 75 -5.17 -7.27 -7.37
C ALA A 75 -6.19 -7.58 -6.25
N ARG A 76 -6.05 -6.93 -5.08
CA ARG A 76 -7.01 -7.09 -3.97
C ARG A 76 -8.40 -6.55 -4.31
N SER A 77 -8.47 -5.45 -5.06
CA SER A 77 -9.72 -4.83 -5.49
C SER A 77 -10.47 -5.68 -6.50
N GLU A 78 -9.75 -6.23 -7.49
CA GLU A 78 -10.31 -7.16 -8.47
C GLU A 78 -10.81 -8.44 -7.81
N PHE A 79 -10.02 -9.00 -6.87
CA PHE A 79 -10.45 -10.15 -6.09
C PHE A 79 -11.72 -9.86 -5.29
N ALA A 80 -11.80 -8.74 -4.58
CA ALA A 80 -12.98 -8.35 -3.83
C ALA A 80 -14.22 -8.15 -4.72
N ALA A 81 -14.05 -7.65 -5.95
CA ALA A 81 -15.13 -7.52 -6.92
C ALA A 81 -15.60 -8.88 -7.48
N SER A 82 -14.72 -9.89 -7.51
CA SER A 82 -15.02 -11.22 -8.04
C SER A 82 -15.80 -12.13 -7.07
N ILE A 83 -15.83 -11.80 -5.78
CA ILE A 83 -16.58 -12.58 -4.77
C ILE A 83 -18.08 -12.29 -4.96
N PRO A 84 -18.91 -13.32 -5.25
CA PRO A 84 -20.35 -13.15 -5.37
C PRO A 84 -20.91 -12.59 -4.07
N ARG A 85 -21.56 -11.42 -4.11
CA ARG A 85 -22.33 -10.95 -2.96
C ARG A 85 -23.49 -11.92 -2.76
N PRO A 86 -23.76 -12.40 -1.53
CA PRO A 86 -24.93 -13.22 -1.29
C PRO A 86 -26.15 -12.44 -1.77
N ALA A 87 -26.98 -13.10 -2.61
CA ALA A 87 -28.23 -12.52 -3.07
C ALA A 87 -28.99 -12.09 -1.83
N GLY A 88 -29.20 -10.78 -1.69
CA GLY A 88 -29.95 -10.22 -0.57
C GLY A 88 -31.27 -10.96 -0.45
N ASN A 89 -31.59 -11.41 0.76
CA ASN A 89 -32.83 -12.09 1.05
C ASN A 89 -33.99 -11.13 0.75
N HIS A 90 -34.53 -11.18 -0.48
CA HIS A 90 -35.84 -10.64 -0.81
C HIS A 90 -36.92 -11.59 -0.28
N GLY A 91 -36.88 -11.89 1.02
CA GLY A 91 -38.04 -12.35 1.78
C GLY A 91 -38.39 -11.20 2.70
N GLY A 92 -39.52 -10.52 2.61
CA GLY A 92 -40.78 -10.88 2.00
C GLY A 92 -41.83 -10.28 2.91
N ARG A 93 -42.47 -9.21 2.45
CA ARG A 93 -43.69 -8.57 2.97
C ARG A 93 -43.66 -8.01 4.40
#